data_AF-A0A1I3SKL9-F1
#
_entry.id   AF-A0A1I3SKL9-F1
#
_cell.length_a   1.000
_cell.length_b   1.000
_cell.length_c   1.000
_cell.angle_alpha   90.00
_cell.angle_beta   90.00
_cell.angle_gamma   90.00
#
_symmetry.space_group_name_H-M   'P 1'
#
loop_
_entity.id
_entity.type
_entity.pdbx_description
1 polymer ?
#
loop_
_entity_poly.entity_id
_entity_poly.type
_entity_poly.pdbx_seq_one_letter_code
_entity_poly.pdbx_strand_id
1 'polypeptide(L)'
;MTFQRARSEEQRQVRRRAILDTAAAMLDEMPVADVTLNELSRRVGLAKSNVLRYFDSREAILLELLDDFLADWLRDLEQDLAAGIDADAAPQDRAHRLAEVISASLAARPVLCDLFGAQGGVLEHNVSVEVVTRHKRASLALLDTLAGLVRRHLPEVGDDARLFGLMSLVMAGAVSSYVPPPPSVLAAYAADPSLAVLHLDLREALEVALTSTLLGVLPRD
;
A
#
# COMPACT_ATOMS: atom_id res chain seq x y z
N MET A 1 29.90 16.05 27.84
CA MET A 1 28.58 15.60 28.31
C MET A 1 27.57 15.62 27.16
N THR A 2 27.58 14.60 26.30
CA THR A 2 26.82 14.58 25.01
C THR A 2 25.59 13.67 25.06
N PHE A 3 25.32 13.02 26.19
CA PHE A 3 24.32 11.95 26.35
C PHE A 3 22.86 12.43 26.45
N GLN A 4 22.60 13.69 26.76
CA GLN A 4 21.24 14.17 27.07
C GLN A 4 20.39 14.44 25.80
N ARG A 5 21.03 14.81 24.68
CA ARG A 5 20.34 15.01 23.38
C ARG A 5 19.96 13.68 22.72
N ALA A 6 20.90 12.75 22.62
CA ALA A 6 20.66 11.43 22.04
C ALA A 6 19.53 10.67 22.76
N ARG A 7 19.51 10.67 24.11
CA ARG A 7 18.41 10.08 24.89
C ARG A 7 17.05 10.76 24.65
N SER A 8 17.02 12.08 24.46
CA SER A 8 15.77 12.80 24.18
C SER A 8 15.23 12.50 22.77
N GLU A 9 16.13 12.31 21.81
CA GLU A 9 15.79 11.95 20.45
C GLU A 9 15.33 10.49 20.35
N GLU A 10 16.03 9.57 21.02
CA GLU A 10 15.62 8.17 21.15
C GLU A 10 14.24 8.04 21.81
N GLN A 11 14.00 8.75 22.92
CA GLN A 11 12.68 8.80 23.55
C GLN A 11 11.61 9.38 22.63
N ARG A 12 11.94 10.40 21.83
CA ARG A 12 11.03 10.98 20.84
C ARG A 12 10.68 9.96 19.76
N GLN A 13 11.66 9.18 19.27
CA GLN A 13 11.42 8.14 18.28
C GLN A 13 10.60 6.98 18.84
N VAL A 14 10.89 6.53 20.07
CA VAL A 14 10.07 5.51 20.76
C VAL A 14 8.62 5.95 20.87
N ARG A 15 8.37 7.23 21.22
CA ARG A 15 7.01 7.76 21.28
C ARG A 15 6.34 7.86 19.91
N ARG A 16 7.09 8.27 18.89
CA ARG A 16 6.59 8.34 17.51
C ARG A 16 6.18 6.94 17.02
N ARG A 17 7.05 5.95 17.23
CA ARG A 17 6.80 4.55 16.88
C ARG A 17 5.57 4.00 17.61
N ALA A 18 5.42 4.25 18.91
CA ALA A 18 4.22 3.83 19.66
C ALA A 18 2.90 4.39 19.09
N ILE A 19 2.90 5.63 18.57
CA ILE A 19 1.73 6.21 17.90
C ILE A 19 1.44 5.49 16.58
N LEU A 20 2.46 5.23 15.77
CA LEU A 20 2.33 4.49 14.50
C LEU A 20 1.84 3.05 14.74
N ASP A 21 2.44 2.34 15.69
CA ASP A 21 2.07 0.96 16.03
C ASP A 21 0.61 0.89 16.52
N THR A 22 0.17 1.89 17.30
CA THR A 22 -1.23 1.97 17.73
C THR A 22 -2.16 2.24 16.55
N ALA A 23 -1.76 3.10 15.61
CA ALA A 23 -2.55 3.38 14.41
C ALA A 23 -2.62 2.16 13.48
N ALA A 24 -1.54 1.40 13.35
CA ALA A 24 -1.51 0.13 12.61
C ALA A 24 -2.50 -0.88 13.21
N ALA A 25 -2.44 -1.09 14.53
CA ALA A 25 -3.38 -1.98 15.22
C ALA A 25 -4.85 -1.53 15.08
N MET A 26 -5.10 -0.22 15.01
CA MET A 26 -6.45 0.28 14.72
C MET A 26 -6.91 -0.10 13.31
N LEU A 27 -6.04 -0.02 12.30
CA LEU A 27 -6.39 -0.37 10.92
C LEU A 27 -6.69 -1.87 10.74
N ASP A 28 -6.15 -2.73 11.61
CA ASP A 28 -6.51 -4.15 11.64
C ASP A 28 -7.94 -4.38 12.19
N GLU A 29 -8.48 -3.41 12.93
CA GLU A 29 -9.79 -3.51 13.59
C GLU A 29 -10.90 -2.71 12.88
N MET A 30 -10.54 -1.66 12.14
CA MET A 30 -11.52 -0.74 11.55
C MET A 30 -11.04 -0.13 10.22
N PRO A 31 -11.99 0.27 9.34
CA PRO A 31 -11.65 0.95 8.10
C PRO A 31 -10.87 2.25 8.31
N VAL A 32 -10.06 2.63 7.31
CA VAL A 32 -9.27 3.87 7.33
C VAL A 32 -10.13 5.05 7.77
N ALA A 33 -11.33 5.20 7.22
CA ALA A 33 -12.25 6.32 7.49
C ALA A 33 -12.59 6.50 8.99
N ASP A 34 -12.70 5.39 9.73
CA ASP A 34 -13.17 5.36 11.12
C ASP A 34 -12.04 5.58 12.15
N VAL A 35 -10.78 5.48 11.72
CA VAL A 35 -9.64 5.84 12.57
C VAL A 35 -9.78 7.32 12.95
N THR A 36 -9.83 7.65 14.24
CA THR A 36 -9.88 9.06 14.66
C THR A 36 -8.70 9.42 15.55
N LEU A 37 -8.27 10.68 15.49
CA LEU A 37 -7.20 11.17 16.36
C LEU A 37 -7.58 11.07 17.84
N ASN A 38 -8.87 11.19 18.17
CA ASN A 38 -9.36 11.05 19.54
C ASN A 38 -9.23 9.61 20.04
N GLU A 39 -9.66 8.63 19.23
CA GLU A 39 -9.55 7.22 19.58
C GLU A 39 -8.08 6.76 19.65
N LEU A 40 -7.26 7.21 18.70
CA LEU A 40 -5.81 6.97 18.71
C LEU A 40 -5.17 7.50 19.99
N SER A 41 -5.48 8.74 20.37
CA SER A 41 -4.99 9.38 21.61
C SER A 41 -5.36 8.57 22.84
N ARG A 42 -6.61 8.07 22.90
CA ARG A 42 -7.10 7.22 23.99
C ARG A 42 -6.32 5.91 24.07
N ARG A 43 -6.11 5.21 22.93
CA ARG A 43 -5.43 3.91 22.88
C ARG A 43 -3.94 4.01 23.20
N VAL A 44 -3.25 5.02 22.70
CA VAL A 44 -1.81 5.25 22.99
C VAL A 44 -1.57 5.84 24.40
N GLY A 45 -2.64 6.23 25.10
CA GLY A 45 -2.56 6.80 26.45
C GLY A 45 -1.97 8.22 26.49
N LEU A 46 -2.14 8.99 25.42
CA LEU A 46 -1.64 10.37 25.32
C LEU A 46 -2.80 11.35 25.14
N ALA A 47 -2.66 12.55 25.70
CA ALA A 47 -3.56 13.64 25.34
C ALA A 47 -3.43 13.97 23.84
N LYS A 48 -4.54 14.38 23.20
CA LYS A 48 -4.55 14.77 21.78
C LYS A 48 -3.47 15.81 21.43
N SER A 49 -3.29 16.81 22.30
CA SER A 49 -2.25 17.82 22.15
C SER A 49 -0.84 17.26 22.21
N ASN A 50 -0.61 16.15 22.90
CA ASN A 50 0.69 15.47 22.93
C ASN A 50 0.93 14.67 21.65
N VAL A 51 -0.08 13.99 21.10
CA VAL A 51 0.03 13.31 19.79
C VAL A 51 0.37 14.34 18.70
N LEU A 52 -0.30 15.50 18.74
CA LEU A 52 -0.08 16.60 17.79
C LEU A 52 1.29 17.27 17.89
N ARG A 53 2.12 16.96 18.91
CA ARG A 53 3.52 17.39 18.96
C ARG A 53 4.43 16.52 18.08
N TYR A 54 3.97 15.33 17.71
CA TYR A 54 4.71 14.40 16.86
C TYR A 54 4.20 14.44 15.43
N PHE A 55 2.89 14.60 15.22
CA PHE A 55 2.28 14.60 13.90
C PHE A 55 1.26 15.73 13.75
N ASP A 56 1.27 16.38 12.59
CA ASP A 56 0.41 17.55 12.33
C ASP A 56 -1.08 17.20 12.33
N SER A 57 -1.43 15.97 11.93
CA SER A 57 -2.81 15.50 11.82
C SER A 57 -2.89 13.98 11.87
N ARG A 58 -4.12 13.44 11.85
CA ARG A 58 -4.38 12.01 11.67
C ARG A 58 -3.82 11.56 10.31
N GLU A 59 -4.08 12.34 9.27
CA GLU A 59 -3.66 12.04 7.91
C GLU A 59 -2.13 12.00 7.81
N ALA A 60 -1.42 12.88 8.52
CA ALA A 60 0.04 12.84 8.58
C ALA A 60 0.59 11.54 9.24
N ILE A 61 -0.13 10.98 10.21
CA ILE A 61 0.20 9.67 10.81
C ILE A 61 -0.01 8.56 9.78
N LEU A 62 -1.16 8.59 9.11
CA LEU A 62 -1.56 7.56 8.15
C LEU A 62 -0.69 7.56 6.88
N LEU A 63 -0.26 8.73 6.38
CA LEU A 63 0.69 8.81 5.26
C LEU A 63 2.06 8.24 5.62
N GLU A 64 2.55 8.52 6.82
CA GLU A 64 3.83 7.94 7.27
C GLU A 64 3.74 6.44 7.48
N LEU A 65 2.60 5.96 8.00
CA LEU A 65 2.35 4.53 8.12
C LEU A 65 2.24 3.84 6.75
N LEU A 66 1.67 4.52 5.75
CA LEU A 66 1.63 4.03 4.37
C LEU A 66 3.03 3.87 3.78
N ASP A 67 3.92 4.84 4.01
CA ASP A 67 5.31 4.77 3.58
C ASP A 67 6.04 3.57 4.24
N ASP A 68 5.82 3.34 5.54
CA ASP A 68 6.35 2.18 6.27
C ASP A 68 5.82 0.85 5.70
N PHE A 69 4.52 0.74 5.45
CA PHE A 69 3.90 -0.47 4.89
C PHE A 69 4.37 -0.78 3.47
N LEU A 70 4.54 0.24 2.63
CA LEU A 70 5.10 0.07 1.29
C LEU A 70 6.56 -0.41 1.36
N ALA A 71 7.36 0.15 2.28
CA ALA A 71 8.76 -0.26 2.45
C ALA A 71 8.88 -1.72 2.89
N ASP A 72 8.03 -2.16 3.83
CA ASP A 72 7.99 -3.54 4.29
C ASP A 72 7.48 -4.48 3.19
N TRP A 73 6.42 -4.10 2.48
CA TRP A 73 5.92 -4.87 1.34
C TRP A 73 6.99 -5.07 0.26
N LEU A 74 7.74 -4.03 -0.10
CA LEU A 74 8.81 -4.14 -1.11
C LEU A 74 9.94 -5.07 -0.68
N ARG A 75 10.27 -5.09 0.62
CA ARG A 75 11.29 -5.99 1.17
C ARG A 75 10.89 -7.45 1.02
N ASP A 76 9.63 -7.75 1.32
CA ASP A 76 9.09 -9.10 1.18
C ASP A 76 8.93 -9.48 -0.30
N LEU A 77 8.44 -8.54 -1.12
CA LEU A 77 8.26 -8.72 -2.56
C LEU A 77 9.58 -9.06 -3.26
N GLU A 78 10.70 -8.44 -2.88
CA GLU A 78 12.01 -8.77 -3.44
C GLU A 78 12.35 -10.25 -3.24
N GLN A 79 12.06 -10.81 -2.06
CA GLN A 79 12.32 -12.22 -1.77
C GLN A 79 11.38 -13.13 -2.57
N ASP A 80 10.09 -12.78 -2.63
CA ASP A 80 9.08 -13.56 -3.35
C ASP A 80 9.37 -13.61 -4.86
N LEU A 81 9.79 -12.49 -5.45
CA LEU A 81 10.17 -12.41 -6.85
C LEU A 81 11.44 -13.21 -7.17
N ALA A 82 12.45 -13.13 -6.29
CA ALA A 82 13.69 -13.89 -6.44
C ALA A 82 13.46 -15.41 -6.36
N ALA A 83 12.50 -15.86 -5.56
CA ALA A 83 12.15 -17.27 -5.44
C ALA A 83 11.18 -17.76 -6.54
N GLY A 84 10.34 -16.86 -7.08
CA GLY A 84 9.19 -17.23 -7.90
C GLY A 84 9.34 -17.08 -9.41
N ILE A 85 10.44 -16.49 -9.90
CA ILE A 85 10.66 -16.18 -11.32
C ILE A 85 11.99 -16.77 -11.80
N ASP A 86 11.91 -17.73 -12.73
CA ASP A 86 13.05 -18.22 -13.48
C ASP A 86 13.51 -17.15 -14.50
N ALA A 87 14.79 -16.76 -14.44
CA ALA A 87 15.35 -15.75 -15.34
C ALA A 87 15.48 -16.25 -16.79
N ASP A 88 15.58 -17.57 -16.99
CA ASP A 88 15.76 -18.18 -18.30
C ASP A 88 14.42 -18.52 -19.00
N ALA A 89 13.30 -18.33 -18.30
CA ALA A 89 11.96 -18.50 -18.86
C ALA A 89 11.63 -17.45 -19.95
N ALA A 90 10.70 -17.82 -20.83
CA ALA A 90 10.23 -16.93 -21.88
C ALA A 90 9.65 -15.62 -21.27
N PRO A 91 9.77 -14.46 -21.95
CA PRO A 91 9.27 -13.18 -21.43
C PRO A 91 7.80 -13.22 -20.99
N GLN A 92 6.97 -13.96 -21.72
CA GLN A 92 5.55 -14.13 -21.42
C GLN A 92 5.33 -14.90 -20.11
N ASP A 93 6.09 -15.98 -19.88
CA ASP A 93 6.01 -16.76 -18.65
C ASP A 93 6.49 -15.93 -17.45
N ARG A 94 7.59 -15.18 -17.60
CA ARG A 94 8.07 -14.25 -16.58
C ARG A 94 7.05 -13.16 -16.27
N ALA A 95 6.36 -12.61 -17.28
CA ALA A 95 5.30 -11.64 -17.09
C ALA A 95 4.11 -12.21 -16.29
N HIS A 96 3.67 -13.43 -16.60
CA HIS A 96 2.63 -14.11 -15.82
C HIS A 96 3.05 -14.32 -14.36
N ARG A 97 4.26 -14.85 -14.12
CA ARG A 97 4.77 -15.07 -12.77
C ARG A 97 4.94 -13.77 -11.99
N LEU A 98 5.40 -12.70 -12.63
CA LEU A 98 5.50 -11.37 -12.03
C LEU A 98 4.13 -10.83 -11.60
N ALA A 99 3.11 -10.93 -12.46
CA ALA A 99 1.74 -10.54 -12.13
C ALA A 99 1.16 -11.35 -10.97
N GLU A 100 1.37 -12.67 -10.97
CA GLU A 100 0.91 -13.57 -9.90
C GLU A 100 1.56 -13.23 -8.55
N VAL A 101 2.88 -13.02 -8.52
CA VAL A 101 3.58 -12.68 -7.27
C VAL A 101 3.14 -11.32 -6.74
N ILE A 102 3.07 -10.29 -7.60
CA ILE A 102 2.64 -8.95 -7.18
C ILE A 102 1.19 -8.98 -6.68
N SER A 103 0.26 -9.57 -7.42
CA SER A 103 -1.16 -9.65 -7.03
C SER A 103 -1.37 -10.42 -5.73
N ALA A 104 -0.70 -11.57 -5.55
CA ALA A 104 -0.78 -12.35 -4.32
C ALA A 104 -0.20 -11.57 -3.12
N SER A 105 0.95 -10.90 -3.30
CA SER A 105 1.58 -10.13 -2.23
C SER A 105 0.75 -8.92 -1.77
N LEU A 106 0.06 -8.25 -2.69
CA LEU A 106 -0.84 -7.12 -2.38
C LEU A 106 -2.14 -7.61 -1.76
N ALA A 107 -2.75 -8.68 -2.29
CA ALA A 107 -3.97 -9.26 -1.73
C ALA A 107 -3.79 -9.79 -0.31
N ALA A 108 -2.58 -10.23 0.06
CA ALA A 108 -2.24 -10.62 1.43
C ALA A 108 -2.11 -9.43 2.40
N ARG A 109 -2.17 -8.18 1.90
CA ARG A 109 -2.00 -6.94 2.67
C ARG A 109 -3.19 -5.99 2.44
N PRO A 110 -4.41 -6.34 2.86
CA PRO A 110 -5.61 -5.55 2.62
C PRO A 110 -5.51 -4.13 3.20
N VAL A 111 -4.95 -4.00 4.41
CA VAL A 111 -4.75 -2.69 5.06
C VAL A 111 -3.86 -1.76 4.22
N LEU A 112 -2.80 -2.28 3.60
CA LEU A 112 -1.95 -1.51 2.69
C LEU A 112 -2.76 -1.02 1.48
N CYS A 113 -3.54 -1.90 0.87
CA CYS A 113 -4.37 -1.57 -0.29
C CYS A 113 -5.40 -0.49 0.07
N ASP A 114 -6.12 -0.64 1.18
CA ASP A 114 -7.12 0.34 1.64
C ASP A 114 -6.50 1.69 1.96
N LEU A 115 -5.35 1.69 2.61
CA LEU A 115 -4.64 2.91 2.96
C LEU A 115 -4.12 3.64 1.71
N PHE A 116 -3.60 2.90 0.73
CA PHE A 116 -3.21 3.46 -0.56
C PHE A 116 -4.41 4.00 -1.34
N GLY A 117 -5.53 3.27 -1.36
CA GLY A 117 -6.79 3.71 -1.99
C GLY A 117 -7.35 5.00 -1.38
N ALA A 118 -7.18 5.19 -0.07
CA ALA A 118 -7.57 6.42 0.61
C ALA A 118 -6.61 7.60 0.41
N GLN A 119 -5.38 7.37 -0.06
CA GLN A 119 -4.31 8.35 -0.11
C GLN A 119 -4.70 9.61 -0.90
N GLY A 120 -5.04 9.44 -2.19
CA GLY A 120 -5.36 10.55 -3.09
C GLY A 120 -6.70 11.22 -2.81
N GLY A 121 -7.68 10.46 -2.30
CA GLY A 121 -9.05 10.95 -2.06
C GLY A 121 -9.27 11.57 -0.68
N VAL A 122 -8.46 11.23 0.31
CA VAL A 122 -8.68 11.62 1.71
C VAL A 122 -7.40 12.15 2.35
N LEU A 123 -6.33 11.35 2.37
CA LEU A 123 -5.16 11.64 3.20
C LEU A 123 -4.39 12.88 2.72
N GLU A 124 -4.27 13.09 1.42
CA GLU A 124 -3.55 14.22 0.83
C GLU A 124 -4.29 15.57 0.93
N HIS A 125 -5.56 15.58 1.34
CA HIS A 125 -6.37 16.80 1.39
C HIS A 125 -6.24 17.61 2.68
N ASN A 126 -5.94 16.97 3.81
CA ASN A 126 -5.98 17.58 5.15
C ASN A 126 -4.60 17.60 5.84
N VAL A 127 -3.55 17.89 5.06
CA VAL A 127 -2.16 17.89 5.52
C VAL A 127 -1.42 19.12 5.04
N SER A 128 -0.33 19.47 5.74
CA SER A 128 0.53 20.57 5.35
C SER A 128 1.30 20.25 4.07
N VAL A 129 1.70 21.28 3.31
CA VAL A 129 2.54 21.12 2.11
C VAL A 129 3.84 20.39 2.45
N GLU A 130 4.41 20.64 3.63
CA GLU A 130 5.63 19.98 4.11
C GLU A 130 5.43 18.47 4.27
N VAL A 131 4.32 18.05 4.90
CA VAL A 131 3.97 16.63 5.06
C VAL A 131 3.79 15.96 3.70
N VAL A 132 3.02 16.56 2.79
CA VAL A 132 2.82 16.01 1.43
C VAL A 132 4.17 15.90 0.70
N THR A 133 5.00 16.93 0.79
CA THR A 133 6.31 16.93 0.11
C THR A 133 7.21 15.82 0.63
N ARG A 134 7.24 15.60 1.95
CA ARG A 134 8.01 14.50 2.55
C ARG A 134 7.47 13.14 2.09
N HIS A 135 6.16 12.93 2.17
CA HIS A 135 5.51 11.71 1.72
C HIS A 135 5.81 11.43 0.24
N LYS A 136 5.56 12.39 -0.67
CA LYS A 136 5.83 12.20 -2.12
C LYS A 136 7.29 11.87 -2.43
N ARG A 137 8.26 12.41 -1.67
CA ARG A 137 9.67 12.03 -1.82
C ARG A 137 9.92 10.58 -1.41
N ALA A 138 9.33 10.14 -0.30
CA ALA A 138 9.39 8.74 0.13
C ALA A 138 8.71 7.82 -0.89
N SER A 139 7.50 8.16 -1.36
CA SER A 139 6.79 7.41 -2.38
C SER A 139 7.56 7.30 -3.69
N LEU A 140 8.28 8.36 -4.10
CA LEU A 140 9.12 8.31 -5.30
C LEU A 140 10.26 7.30 -5.16
N ALA A 141 10.95 7.28 -4.01
CA ALA A 141 12.03 6.33 -3.75
C ALA A 141 11.52 4.87 -3.65
N LEU A 142 10.35 4.66 -3.04
CA LEU A 142 9.68 3.36 -3.01
C LEU A 142 9.29 2.90 -4.41
N LEU A 143 8.75 3.81 -5.23
CA LEU A 143 8.40 3.53 -6.61
C LEU A 143 9.63 3.24 -7.49
N ASP A 144 10.76 3.92 -7.25
CA ASP A 144 12.05 3.59 -7.89
C ASP A 144 12.49 2.18 -7.56
N THR A 145 12.34 1.77 -6.31
CA THR A 145 12.67 0.43 -5.83
C THR A 145 11.79 -0.61 -6.52
N LEU A 146 10.46 -0.42 -6.54
CA LEU A 146 9.52 -1.30 -7.24
C LEU A 146 9.85 -1.43 -8.73
N ALA A 147 10.10 -0.31 -9.42
CA ALA A 147 10.46 -0.32 -10.83
C ALA A 147 11.79 -1.06 -11.08
N GLY A 148 12.74 -0.97 -10.14
CA GLY A 148 13.98 -1.74 -10.14
C GLY A 148 13.74 -3.25 -10.06
N LEU A 149 12.88 -3.67 -9.14
CA LEU A 149 12.48 -5.08 -9.01
C LEU A 149 11.80 -5.60 -10.27
N VAL A 150 10.84 -4.84 -10.83
CA VAL A 150 10.16 -5.19 -12.08
C VAL A 150 11.16 -5.37 -13.23
N ARG A 151 12.05 -4.40 -13.46
CA ARG A 151 13.07 -4.50 -14.54
C ARG A 151 14.05 -5.65 -14.35
N ARG A 152 14.35 -6.02 -13.10
CA ARG A 152 15.25 -7.14 -12.81
C ARG A 152 14.67 -8.48 -13.29
N HIS A 153 13.35 -8.65 -13.19
CA HIS A 153 12.67 -9.90 -13.55
C HIS A 153 12.01 -9.85 -14.95
N LEU A 154 11.73 -8.66 -15.48
CA LEU A 154 11.16 -8.45 -16.80
C LEU A 154 11.79 -7.20 -17.47
N PRO A 155 13.04 -7.28 -17.94
CA PRO A 155 13.75 -6.15 -18.55
C PRO A 155 13.05 -5.59 -19.80
N GLU A 156 12.22 -6.40 -20.47
CA GLU A 156 11.43 -6.03 -21.65
C GLU A 156 10.45 -4.87 -21.38
N VAL A 157 10.04 -4.66 -20.12
CA VAL A 157 9.18 -3.54 -19.73
C VAL A 157 9.90 -2.19 -19.88
N GLY A 158 11.23 -2.16 -19.79
CA GLY A 158 12.02 -0.94 -19.98
C GLY A 158 11.60 0.21 -19.06
N ASP A 159 11.41 1.38 -19.65
CA ASP A 159 11.09 2.63 -18.94
C ASP A 159 9.67 2.65 -18.35
N ASP A 160 8.76 1.80 -18.86
CA ASP A 160 7.38 1.72 -18.38
C ASP A 160 7.25 1.08 -17.00
N ALA A 161 8.32 0.49 -16.46
CA ALA A 161 8.30 -0.22 -15.18
C ALA A 161 7.84 0.66 -14.00
N ARG A 162 8.16 1.96 -14.06
CA ARG A 162 7.68 2.94 -13.07
C ARG A 162 6.17 3.12 -13.15
N LEU A 163 5.64 3.33 -14.36
CA LEU A 163 4.23 3.53 -14.57
C LEU A 163 3.45 2.26 -14.21
N PHE A 164 3.94 1.09 -14.63
CA PHE A 164 3.39 -0.21 -14.25
C PHE A 164 3.31 -0.36 -12.72
N GLY A 165 4.41 -0.09 -12.00
CA GLY A 165 4.43 -0.19 -10.54
C GLY A 165 3.41 0.75 -9.87
N LEU A 166 3.32 2.01 -10.33
CA LEU A 166 2.35 2.97 -9.81
C LEU A 166 0.92 2.51 -10.08
N MET A 167 0.62 2.10 -11.33
CA MET A 167 -0.71 1.63 -11.71
C MET A 167 -1.09 0.35 -10.98
N SER A 168 -0.13 -0.52 -10.66
CA SER A 168 -0.37 -1.72 -9.84
C SER A 168 -0.92 -1.36 -8.46
N LEU A 169 -0.29 -0.39 -7.78
CA LEU A 169 -0.73 0.09 -6.47
C LEU A 169 -2.09 0.82 -6.56
N VAL A 170 -2.28 1.65 -7.60
CA VAL A 170 -3.56 2.35 -7.85
C VAL A 170 -4.69 1.35 -8.07
N MET A 171 -4.48 0.32 -8.87
CA MET A 171 -5.46 -0.74 -9.10
C MET A 171 -5.74 -1.52 -7.81
N ALA A 172 -4.71 -1.84 -7.01
CA ALA A 172 -4.90 -2.55 -5.75
C ALA A 172 -5.77 -1.75 -4.77
N GLY A 173 -5.48 -0.45 -4.59
CA GLY A 173 -6.31 0.41 -3.75
C GLY A 173 -7.72 0.67 -4.32
N ALA A 174 -7.88 0.69 -5.64
CA ALA A 174 -9.19 0.84 -6.25
C ALA A 174 -10.05 -0.43 -6.08
N VAL A 175 -9.48 -1.61 -6.33
CA VAL A 175 -10.19 -2.89 -6.20
C VAL A 175 -10.50 -3.20 -4.74
N SER A 176 -9.63 -2.83 -3.79
CA SER A 176 -9.90 -3.09 -2.36
C SER A 176 -11.16 -2.36 -1.86
N SER A 177 -11.53 -1.22 -2.46
CA SER A 177 -12.79 -0.53 -2.12
C SER A 177 -14.07 -1.32 -2.43
N TYR A 178 -13.96 -2.39 -3.22
CA TYR A 178 -15.06 -3.31 -3.54
C TYR A 178 -15.04 -4.59 -2.68
N VAL A 179 -14.02 -4.81 -1.85
CA VAL A 179 -13.77 -6.09 -1.14
C VAL A 179 -13.50 -5.87 0.35
N PRO A 180 -14.32 -6.42 1.27
CA PRO A 180 -15.57 -7.14 1.03
C PRO A 180 -16.72 -6.18 0.65
N PRO A 181 -17.68 -6.62 -0.18
CA PRO A 181 -18.85 -5.82 -0.50
C PRO A 181 -19.73 -5.57 0.74
N PRO A 182 -20.41 -4.42 0.83
CA PRO A 182 -21.28 -4.12 1.96
C PRO A 182 -22.53 -5.02 1.98
N PRO A 183 -23.21 -5.19 3.13
CA PRO A 183 -24.35 -6.10 3.27
C PRO A 183 -25.50 -5.86 2.27
N SER A 184 -25.73 -4.59 1.89
CA SER A 184 -26.74 -4.24 0.88
C SER A 184 -26.41 -4.77 -0.51
N VAL A 185 -25.12 -4.74 -0.90
CA VAL A 185 -24.65 -5.27 -2.19
C VAL A 185 -24.70 -6.80 -2.17
N LEU A 186 -24.29 -7.44 -1.08
CA LEU A 186 -24.42 -8.89 -0.91
C LEU A 186 -25.87 -9.36 -1.00
N ALA A 187 -26.81 -8.64 -0.38
CA ALA A 187 -28.24 -8.93 -0.50
C ALA A 187 -28.75 -8.79 -1.95
N ALA A 188 -28.25 -7.80 -2.69
CA ALA A 188 -28.59 -7.63 -4.11
C ALA A 188 -28.07 -8.81 -4.97
N TYR A 189 -26.84 -9.27 -4.75
CA TYR A 189 -26.29 -10.44 -5.45
C TYR A 189 -27.05 -11.73 -5.13
N ALA A 190 -27.53 -11.89 -3.89
CA ALA A 190 -28.35 -13.03 -3.51
C ALA A 190 -29.75 -12.99 -4.14
N ALA A 191 -30.34 -11.80 -4.32
CA ALA A 191 -31.66 -11.61 -4.92
C ALA A 191 -31.63 -11.74 -6.45
N ASP A 192 -30.56 -11.29 -7.11
CA ASP A 192 -30.34 -11.42 -8.55
C ASP A 192 -28.94 -12.00 -8.82
N PRO A 193 -28.83 -13.33 -9.01
CA PRO A 193 -27.55 -14.00 -9.26
C PRO A 193 -26.82 -13.53 -10.52
N SER A 194 -27.50 -12.87 -11.47
CA SER A 194 -26.83 -12.32 -12.65
C SER A 194 -25.88 -11.17 -12.31
N LEU A 195 -26.08 -10.51 -11.16
CA LEU A 195 -25.22 -9.45 -10.64
C LEU A 195 -23.93 -9.97 -9.99
N ALA A 196 -23.83 -11.28 -9.72
CA ALA A 196 -22.67 -11.87 -9.06
C ALA A 196 -21.35 -11.72 -9.86
N VAL A 197 -21.44 -11.43 -11.18
CA VAL A 197 -20.28 -11.09 -12.02
C VAL A 197 -19.52 -9.85 -11.53
N LEU A 198 -20.16 -9.00 -10.72
CA LEU A 198 -19.55 -7.81 -10.11
C LEU A 198 -18.89 -8.10 -8.76
N HIS A 199 -19.00 -9.33 -8.24
CA HIS A 199 -18.35 -9.73 -7.00
C HIS A 199 -16.87 -10.02 -7.27
N LEU A 200 -16.02 -9.04 -6.98
CA LEU A 200 -14.59 -9.13 -7.22
C LEU A 200 -13.88 -9.91 -6.12
N ASP A 201 -12.92 -10.74 -6.52
CA ASP A 201 -11.81 -11.15 -5.66
C ASP A 201 -10.60 -10.25 -5.94
N LEU A 202 -9.98 -9.72 -4.88
CA LEU A 202 -8.88 -8.76 -5.00
C LEU A 202 -7.68 -9.37 -5.74
N ARG A 203 -7.31 -10.61 -5.43
CA ARG A 203 -6.16 -11.26 -6.05
C ARG A 203 -6.44 -11.53 -7.52
N GLU A 204 -7.57 -12.19 -7.83
CA GLU A 204 -7.90 -12.57 -9.19
C GLU A 204 -8.03 -11.35 -10.11
N ALA A 205 -8.72 -10.30 -9.65
CA ALA A 205 -8.87 -9.07 -10.40
C ALA A 205 -7.53 -8.39 -10.69
N LEU A 206 -6.63 -8.35 -9.70
CA LEU A 206 -5.28 -7.80 -9.88
C LEU A 206 -4.44 -8.66 -10.82
N GLU A 207 -4.43 -9.98 -10.63
CA GLU A 207 -3.63 -10.90 -11.46
C GLU A 207 -3.96 -10.74 -12.95
N VAL A 208 -5.25 -10.69 -13.28
CA VAL A 208 -5.74 -10.48 -14.66
C VAL A 208 -5.31 -9.11 -15.21
N ALA A 209 -5.50 -8.05 -14.44
CA ALA A 209 -5.17 -6.68 -14.87
C ALA A 209 -3.66 -6.47 -15.06
N LEU A 210 -2.85 -6.97 -14.11
CA LEU A 210 -1.40 -6.89 -14.16
C LEU A 210 -0.83 -7.72 -15.31
N THR A 211 -1.32 -8.95 -15.49
CA THR A 211 -0.94 -9.82 -16.62
C THR A 211 -1.22 -9.12 -17.95
N SER A 212 -2.44 -8.59 -18.11
CA SER A 212 -2.84 -7.91 -19.34
C SER A 212 -1.96 -6.70 -19.65
N THR A 213 -1.56 -5.96 -18.60
CA THR A 213 -0.68 -4.80 -18.74
C THR A 213 0.73 -5.20 -19.13
N LEU A 214 1.30 -6.22 -18.47
CA LEU A 214 2.66 -6.71 -18.75
C LEU A 214 2.76 -7.32 -20.15
N LEU A 215 1.83 -8.18 -20.55
CA LEU A 215 1.82 -8.75 -21.90
C LEU A 215 1.59 -7.69 -22.99
N GLY A 216 0.91 -6.59 -22.65
CA GLY A 216 0.68 -5.47 -23.56
C GLY A 216 1.93 -4.66 -23.89
N VAL A 217 2.93 -4.64 -22.99
CA VAL A 217 4.20 -3.92 -23.19
C VAL A 217 5.31 -4.78 -23.78
N LEU A 218 5.15 -6.11 -23.78
CA LEU A 218 6.13 -6.99 -24.42
C LEU A 218 6.18 -6.77 -25.94
N PRO A 219 7.37 -6.86 -26.56
CA PRO A 219 7.50 -6.82 -28.01
C PRO A 219 6.58 -7.87 -28.65
N ARG A 220 5.82 -7.46 -29.67
CA ARG A 220 5.10 -8.39 -30.53
C ARG A 220 6.04 -8.79 -31.67
N ASP A 221 6.24 -10.09 -31.84
CA ASP A 221 6.89 -10.66 -33.03
C ASP A 221 6.14 -10.30 -34.33
#